data_AF-A0AAW0Y536-F1
#
_entry.id   AF-A0AAW0Y536-F1
#
_cell.length_a   1.000
_cell.length_b   1.000
_cell.length_c   1.000
_cell.angle_alpha   90.00
_cell.angle_beta   90.00
_cell.angle_gamma   90.00
#
_symmetry.space_group_name_H-M   'P 1'
#
loop_
_entity.id
_entity.type
_entity.pdbx_description
1 polymer ?
#
loop_
_entity_poly.entity_id
_entity_poly.type
_entity_poly.pdbx_seq_one_letter_code
_entity_poly.pdbx_strand_id
1 'polypeptide(L)'
;MELGLTKCENTLIGVPGKNKSISGGEMKRLSFACEVLTNPSLMFCDEPTSGLDSFMAQNVVAMMKSMAERGKTIIFTIHQPSSEVYAMFDRVLLMAEGRVAFLGTTDEALRFFSNLNLHCPKQFNPSDFFIDQLSVEPGKVLLSQQKIAKICDIFSSSQLGTALSEDLMSNQNSQSQDTSTHFQTKNASPYKAS
;
A
#
# COMPACT_ATOMS: atom_id res chain seq x y z
N MET A 1 17.73 5.41 11.87
CA MET A 1 16.61 4.55 11.43
C MET A 1 16.70 3.29 12.25
N GLU A 2 15.75 3.05 13.12
CA GLU A 2 15.86 1.97 14.12
C GLU A 2 14.92 0.83 13.73
N LEU A 3 15.41 -0.09 12.88
CA LEU A 3 14.67 -1.25 12.37
C LEU A 3 14.47 -2.36 13.42
N GLY A 4 14.78 -2.08 14.69
CA GLY A 4 14.74 -3.07 15.77
C GLY A 4 15.65 -4.28 15.53
N LEU A 5 16.70 -4.13 14.71
CA LEU A 5 17.66 -5.20 14.37
C LEU A 5 18.91 -5.21 15.26
N THR A 6 19.08 -4.21 16.13
CA THR A 6 20.25 -4.09 17.01
C THR A 6 20.43 -5.32 17.92
N LYS A 7 19.33 -5.96 18.34
CA LYS A 7 19.38 -7.17 19.18
C LYS A 7 19.95 -8.39 18.45
N CYS A 8 19.89 -8.42 17.13
CA CYS A 8 20.31 -9.54 16.30
C CYS A 8 21.42 -9.17 15.30
N GLU A 9 22.09 -8.03 15.47
CA GLU A 9 23.10 -7.50 14.55
C GLU A 9 24.26 -8.48 14.27
N ASN A 10 24.67 -9.25 15.29
CA ASN A 10 25.75 -10.23 15.23
C ASN A 10 25.24 -11.68 15.13
N THR A 11 23.95 -11.86 14.83
CA THR A 11 23.34 -13.18 14.68
C THR A 11 23.43 -13.65 13.23
N LEU A 12 23.69 -14.94 13.02
CA LEU A 12 23.84 -15.49 11.68
C LEU A 12 22.51 -15.46 10.91
N ILE A 13 22.53 -14.97 9.67
CA ILE A 13 21.41 -15.13 8.74
C ILE A 13 21.40 -16.60 8.31
N GLY A 14 20.36 -17.34 8.67
CA GLY A 14 20.30 -18.79 8.46
C GLY A 14 18.96 -19.25 7.92
N VAL A 15 18.86 -20.56 7.69
CA VAL A 15 17.64 -21.19 7.17
C VAL A 15 16.60 -21.24 8.29
N PRO A 16 15.34 -20.79 8.06
CA PRO A 16 14.28 -20.87 9.05
C PRO A 16 14.14 -22.30 9.62
N GLY A 17 14.19 -22.42 10.95
CA GLY A 17 14.01 -23.70 11.65
C GLY A 17 15.26 -24.57 11.78
N LYS A 18 16.45 -24.12 11.33
CA LYS A 18 17.74 -24.76 11.60
C LYS A 18 18.77 -23.77 12.15
N ASN A 19 19.45 -24.13 13.24
CA ASN A 19 20.47 -23.36 13.96
C ASN A 19 19.97 -22.04 14.61
N LYS A 20 20.82 -21.40 15.45
CA LYS A 20 20.60 -20.07 16.02
C LYS A 20 20.69 -18.99 14.92
N SER A 21 19.61 -18.83 14.17
CA SER A 21 19.47 -17.81 13.12
C SER A 21 18.45 -16.74 13.51
N ILE A 22 18.44 -15.62 12.78
CA ILE A 22 17.42 -14.59 12.94
C ILE A 22 16.02 -15.15 12.66
N SER A 23 15.03 -14.66 13.41
CA SER A 23 13.62 -15.03 13.22
C SER A 23 13.10 -14.59 11.83
N GLY A 24 11.98 -15.18 11.39
CA GLY A 24 11.35 -14.78 10.13
C GLY A 24 10.97 -13.29 10.08
N GLY A 25 10.52 -12.73 11.21
CA GLY A 25 10.21 -11.30 11.32
C GLY A 25 11.46 -10.42 11.25
N GLU A 26 12.57 -10.84 11.87
CA GLU A 26 13.87 -10.15 11.76
C GLU A 26 14.41 -10.21 10.33
N MET A 27 14.28 -11.35 9.65
CA MET A 27 14.67 -11.49 8.25
C MET A 27 13.86 -10.55 7.33
N LYS A 28 12.54 -10.41 7.54
CA LYS A 28 11.74 -9.43 6.78
C LYS A 28 12.19 -8.00 7.04
N ARG A 29 12.44 -7.63 8.30
CA ARG A 29 12.97 -6.30 8.64
C ARG A 29 14.36 -6.07 8.06
N LEU A 30 15.20 -7.08 8.00
CA LEU A 30 16.53 -7.02 7.37
C LEU A 30 16.43 -6.83 5.85
N SER A 31 15.55 -7.58 5.17
CA SER A 31 15.31 -7.36 3.73
C SER A 31 14.83 -5.94 3.45
N PHE A 32 13.88 -5.44 4.24
CA PHE A 32 13.44 -4.05 4.14
C PHE A 32 14.58 -3.07 4.44
N ALA A 33 15.40 -3.34 5.46
CA ALA A 33 16.57 -2.54 5.79
C ALA A 33 17.51 -2.39 4.59
N CYS A 34 17.83 -3.50 3.92
CA CYS A 34 18.71 -3.53 2.76
C CYS A 34 18.19 -2.65 1.62
N GLU A 35 16.88 -2.71 1.32
CA GLU A 35 16.27 -1.84 0.31
C GLU A 35 16.36 -0.36 0.70
N VAL A 36 16.13 -0.06 1.97
CA VAL A 36 16.16 1.31 2.49
C VAL A 36 17.57 1.91 2.56
N LEU A 37 18.63 1.10 2.60
CA LEU A 37 20.02 1.59 2.56
C LEU A 37 20.30 2.43 1.31
N THR A 38 19.60 2.16 0.20
CA THR A 38 19.73 2.96 -1.04
C THR A 38 19.08 4.35 -0.93
N ASN A 39 18.39 4.63 0.18
CA ASN A 39 17.68 5.88 0.48
C ASN A 39 16.78 6.36 -0.68
N PRO A 40 15.96 5.50 -1.30
CA PRO A 40 15.16 5.86 -2.47
C PRO A 40 14.14 6.94 -2.11
N SER A 41 13.79 7.84 -3.04
CA SER A 41 12.73 8.84 -2.82
C SER A 41 11.32 8.24 -2.92
N LEU A 42 11.17 7.16 -3.70
CA LEU A 42 9.92 6.42 -3.92
C LEU A 42 10.14 4.93 -3.61
N MET A 43 9.26 4.34 -2.82
CA MET A 43 9.29 2.92 -2.47
C MET A 43 7.96 2.25 -2.80
N PHE A 44 8.04 1.06 -3.37
CA PHE A 44 6.91 0.14 -3.53
C PHE A 44 7.13 -1.07 -2.63
N CYS A 45 6.13 -1.42 -1.82
CA CYS A 45 6.19 -2.60 -0.95
C CYS A 45 4.96 -3.47 -1.15
N ASP A 46 5.17 -4.76 -1.43
CA ASP A 46 4.08 -5.71 -1.57
C ASP A 46 3.85 -6.44 -0.24
N GLU A 47 2.66 -6.26 0.35
CA GLU A 47 2.22 -6.83 1.62
C GLU A 47 3.29 -6.85 2.74
N PRO A 48 3.83 -5.69 3.15
CA PRO A 48 4.98 -5.62 4.07
C PRO A 48 4.67 -6.18 5.48
N THR A 49 3.40 -6.33 5.83
CA THR A 49 2.92 -6.86 7.10
C THR A 49 2.53 -8.34 7.06
N SER A 50 2.58 -8.98 5.90
CA SER A 50 2.17 -10.39 5.75
C SER A 50 2.96 -11.30 6.69
N GLY A 51 2.31 -12.26 7.35
CA GLY A 51 2.96 -13.20 8.28
C GLY A 51 3.60 -12.58 9.53
N LEU A 52 3.32 -11.32 9.84
CA LEU A 52 3.67 -10.68 11.10
C LEU A 52 2.46 -10.71 12.06
N ASP A 53 2.73 -10.75 13.36
CA ASP A 53 1.70 -10.46 14.35
C ASP A 53 1.31 -8.97 14.35
N SER A 54 0.21 -8.63 15.02
CA SER A 54 -0.33 -7.27 15.02
C SER A 54 0.66 -6.22 15.51
N PHE A 55 1.46 -6.55 16.52
CA PHE A 55 2.44 -5.61 17.09
C PHE A 55 3.60 -5.37 16.14
N MET A 56 4.13 -6.43 15.52
CA MET A 56 5.18 -6.32 14.51
C MET A 56 4.70 -5.58 13.26
N ALA A 57 3.48 -5.86 12.79
CA ALA A 57 2.88 -5.15 11.66
C ALA A 57 2.78 -3.64 11.93
N GLN A 58 2.29 -3.26 13.12
CA GLN A 58 2.21 -1.86 13.55
C GLN A 58 3.59 -1.19 13.56
N ASN A 59 4.62 -1.87 14.06
CA ASN A 59 5.98 -1.33 14.05
C ASN A 59 6.49 -1.10 12.62
N VAL A 60 6.28 -2.05 11.71
CA VAL A 60 6.69 -1.89 10.30
C VAL A 60 6.00 -0.68 9.66
N VAL A 61 4.70 -0.52 9.86
CA VAL A 61 3.94 0.62 9.30
C VAL A 61 4.35 1.95 9.95
N ALA A 62 4.58 2.00 11.26
CA ALA A 62 5.08 3.18 11.95
C ALA A 62 6.46 3.62 11.42
N MET A 63 7.32 2.66 11.08
CA MET A 63 8.59 2.94 10.45
C MET A 63 8.43 3.55 9.05
N MET A 64 7.56 2.97 8.23
CA MET A 64 7.23 3.51 6.89
C MET A 64 6.65 4.92 7.01
N LYS A 65 5.76 5.16 7.99
CA LYS A 65 5.21 6.48 8.29
C LYS A 65 6.30 7.50 8.62
N SER A 66 7.22 7.17 9.51
CA SER A 66 8.36 8.02 9.85
C SER A 66 9.28 8.30 8.65
N MET A 67 9.41 7.36 7.73
CA MET A 67 10.12 7.61 6.47
C MET A 67 9.36 8.58 5.59
N ALA A 68 8.05 8.42 5.45
CA ALA A 68 7.21 9.31 4.66
C ALA A 68 7.26 10.75 5.18
N GLU A 69 7.20 10.94 6.50
CA GLU A 69 7.35 12.24 7.16
C GLU A 69 8.72 12.91 6.90
N ARG A 70 9.75 12.13 6.57
CA ARG A 70 11.08 12.62 6.17
C ARG A 70 11.20 12.88 4.67
N GLY A 71 10.08 13.01 3.96
CA GLY A 71 10.02 13.35 2.53
C GLY A 71 10.16 12.16 1.60
N LYS A 72 9.86 10.93 2.06
CA LYS A 72 9.78 9.75 1.21
C LYS A 72 8.36 9.53 0.72
N THR A 73 8.20 9.02 -0.50
CA THR A 73 6.92 8.51 -0.99
C THR A 73 6.92 7.00 -0.88
N ILE A 74 5.93 6.44 -0.20
CA ILE A 74 5.84 4.99 0.01
C ILE A 74 4.45 4.54 -0.41
N ILE A 75 4.41 3.57 -1.31
CA ILE A 75 3.20 2.95 -1.83
C ILE A 75 3.28 1.49 -1.45
N PHE A 76 2.24 0.97 -0.80
CA PHE A 76 2.21 -0.43 -0.42
C PHE A 76 0.81 -1.03 -0.50
N THR A 77 0.76 -2.34 -0.77
CA THR A 77 -0.44 -3.15 -0.65
C THR A 77 -0.51 -3.71 0.77
N ILE A 78 -1.72 -3.83 1.31
CA ILE A 78 -1.93 -4.43 2.63
C ILE A 78 -3.24 -5.21 2.66
N HIS A 79 -3.18 -6.45 3.12
CA HIS A 79 -4.35 -7.29 3.28
C HIS A 79 -4.93 -7.12 4.69
N GLN A 80 -6.16 -6.59 4.78
CA GLN A 80 -6.94 -6.47 6.03
C GLN A 80 -6.14 -5.92 7.23
N PRO A 81 -5.73 -4.63 7.19
CA PRO A 81 -5.01 -4.02 8.30
C PRO A 81 -5.89 -3.94 9.55
N SER A 82 -5.28 -4.03 10.74
CA SER A 82 -5.99 -3.69 11.98
C SER A 82 -6.40 -2.22 11.97
N SER A 83 -7.41 -1.86 12.77
CA SER A 83 -7.86 -0.46 12.89
C SER A 83 -6.73 0.50 13.30
N GLU A 84 -5.79 0.03 14.13
CA GLU A 84 -4.62 0.82 14.54
C GLU A 84 -3.65 1.07 13.38
N VAL A 85 -3.40 0.05 12.56
CA VAL A 85 -2.56 0.17 11.37
C VAL A 85 -3.23 1.07 10.33
N TYR A 86 -4.54 0.89 10.10
CA TYR A 86 -5.32 1.70 9.16
C TYR A 86 -5.28 3.20 9.52
N ALA A 87 -5.33 3.53 10.81
CA ALA A 87 -5.27 4.90 11.30
C ALA A 87 -3.94 5.61 11.00
N MET A 88 -2.88 4.89 10.63
CA MET A 88 -1.57 5.48 10.30
C MET A 88 -1.47 5.93 8.83
N PHE A 89 -2.41 5.55 7.98
CA PHE A 89 -2.36 5.84 6.55
C PHE A 89 -2.67 7.30 6.25
N ASP A 90 -1.83 7.92 5.43
CA ASP A 90 -2.09 9.27 4.90
C ASP A 90 -3.23 9.26 3.88
N ARG A 91 -3.18 8.28 2.97
CA ARG A 91 -4.13 8.10 1.87
C ARG A 91 -4.41 6.63 1.66
N VAL A 92 -5.59 6.33 1.14
CA VAL A 92 -6.05 4.98 0.80
C VAL A 92 -6.49 4.94 -0.66
N LEU A 93 -6.01 3.94 -1.38
CA LEU A 93 -6.47 3.58 -2.72
C LEU A 93 -7.30 2.29 -2.59
N LEU A 94 -8.59 2.38 -2.87
CA LEU A 94 -9.49 1.23 -2.90
C LEU A 94 -9.72 0.83 -4.35
N MET A 95 -9.50 -0.45 -4.66
CA MET A 95 -9.69 -1.01 -5.99
C MET A 95 -10.59 -2.23 -5.93
N ALA A 96 -11.45 -2.38 -6.94
CA ALA A 96 -12.35 -3.51 -7.08
C ALA A 96 -12.62 -3.76 -8.57
N GLU A 97 -12.64 -5.04 -8.98
CA GLU A 97 -12.87 -5.44 -10.38
C GLU A 97 -11.98 -4.68 -11.38
N GLY A 98 -10.71 -4.41 -11.02
CA GLY A 98 -9.74 -3.69 -11.86
C GLY A 98 -9.99 -2.18 -11.98
N ARG A 99 -10.94 -1.61 -11.23
CA ARG A 99 -11.30 -0.19 -11.25
C ARG A 99 -10.97 0.48 -9.92
N VAL A 100 -10.73 1.79 -9.97
CA VAL A 100 -10.57 2.62 -8.77
C VAL A 100 -11.95 2.91 -8.20
N ALA A 101 -12.19 2.41 -6.98
CA ALA A 101 -13.40 2.67 -6.22
C ALA A 101 -13.28 3.95 -5.38
N PHE A 102 -12.07 4.28 -4.93
CA PHE A 102 -11.79 5.50 -4.17
C PHE A 102 -10.28 5.77 -4.10
N LEU A 103 -9.89 7.05 -4.10
CA LEU A 103 -8.55 7.52 -3.74
C LEU A 103 -8.65 8.83 -2.97
N GLY A 104 -8.08 8.88 -1.77
CA GLY A 104 -8.12 10.05 -0.90
C GLY A 104 -7.59 9.74 0.50
N THR A 105 -7.80 10.66 1.45
CA THR A 105 -7.50 10.43 2.87
C THR A 105 -8.48 9.41 3.50
N THR A 106 -8.13 8.89 4.66
CA THR A 106 -8.99 7.95 5.42
C THR A 106 -10.33 8.59 5.82
N ASP A 107 -10.32 9.87 6.21
CA ASP A 107 -11.52 10.64 6.53
C ASP A 107 -12.42 10.89 5.30
N GLU A 108 -11.82 11.21 4.16
CA GLU A 108 -12.55 11.36 2.90
C GLU A 108 -13.20 10.06 2.46
N ALA A 109 -12.56 8.91 2.70
CA ALA A 109 -13.14 7.59 2.41
C ALA A 109 -14.44 7.40 3.19
N LEU A 110 -14.43 7.64 4.50
CA LEU A 110 -15.63 7.52 5.34
C LEU A 110 -16.75 8.45 4.85
N ARG A 111 -16.44 9.70 4.51
CA ARG A 111 -17.42 10.66 3.98
C ARG A 111 -17.98 10.23 2.62
N PHE A 112 -17.12 9.75 1.73
CA PHE A 112 -17.51 9.29 0.40
C PHE A 112 -18.53 8.16 0.49
N PHE A 113 -18.25 7.11 1.27
CA PHE A 113 -19.19 5.99 1.45
C PHE A 113 -20.47 6.42 2.19
N SER A 114 -20.37 7.32 3.18
CA SER A 114 -21.54 7.86 3.88
C SER A 114 -22.49 8.60 2.91
N ASN A 115 -21.96 9.36 1.95
CA ASN A 115 -22.77 10.04 0.92
C ASN A 115 -23.48 9.08 -0.03
N LEU A 116 -23.01 7.83 -0.14
CA LEU A 116 -23.67 6.75 -0.88
C LEU A 116 -24.74 6.03 -0.04
N ASN A 117 -25.06 6.55 1.15
CA ASN A 117 -25.86 5.90 2.19
C ASN A 117 -25.23 4.61 2.77
N LEU A 118 -23.93 4.41 2.57
CA LEU A 118 -23.18 3.27 3.13
C LEU A 118 -22.45 3.75 4.39
N HIS A 119 -23.05 3.51 5.55
CA HIS A 119 -22.53 3.99 6.83
C HIS A 119 -21.69 2.92 7.53
N CYS A 120 -20.43 3.23 7.82
CA CYS A 120 -19.58 2.37 8.64
C CYS A 120 -20.09 2.37 10.10
N PRO A 121 -20.35 1.21 10.71
CA PRO A 121 -20.71 1.15 12.13
C PRO A 121 -19.56 1.67 13.02
N LYS A 122 -19.89 2.32 14.14
CA LYS A 122 -18.90 3.00 15.02
C LYS A 122 -17.82 2.08 15.61
N GLN A 123 -18.12 0.81 15.78
CA GLN A 123 -17.21 -0.19 16.37
C GLN A 123 -16.65 -1.16 15.31
N PHE A 124 -16.78 -0.80 14.04
CA PHE A 124 -16.30 -1.61 12.93
C PHE A 124 -15.05 -0.99 12.34
N ASN A 125 -14.11 -1.84 11.93
CA ASN A 125 -12.89 -1.39 11.29
C ASN A 125 -13.22 -0.79 9.91
N PRO A 126 -12.88 0.47 9.63
CA PRO A 126 -13.18 1.09 8.34
C PRO A 126 -12.61 0.30 7.15
N SER A 127 -11.40 -0.27 7.27
CA SER A 127 -10.81 -1.05 6.17
C SER A 127 -11.66 -2.26 5.81
N ASP A 128 -12.12 -2.98 6.83
CA ASP A 128 -12.97 -4.16 6.64
C ASP A 128 -14.31 -3.75 6.04
N PHE A 129 -14.87 -2.62 6.48
CA PHE A 129 -16.12 -2.10 5.93
C PHE A 129 -16.00 -1.81 4.43
N PHE A 130 -14.93 -1.13 4.01
CA PHE A 130 -14.71 -0.83 2.61
C PHE A 130 -14.50 -2.10 1.78
N ILE A 131 -13.73 -3.06 2.29
CA ILE A 131 -13.51 -4.35 1.63
C ILE A 131 -14.84 -5.10 1.47
N ASP A 132 -15.68 -5.14 2.50
CA ASP A 132 -17.02 -5.77 2.44
C ASP A 132 -17.92 -5.08 1.41
N GLN A 133 -17.89 -3.74 1.34
CA GLN A 133 -18.67 -3.01 0.33
C GLN A 133 -18.19 -3.28 -1.10
N LEU A 134 -16.91 -3.61 -1.27
CA LEU A 134 -16.25 -3.81 -2.55
C LEU A 134 -16.03 -5.28 -2.92
N SER A 135 -16.52 -6.21 -2.10
CA SER A 135 -16.37 -7.65 -2.33
C SER A 135 -17.53 -8.23 -3.14
N VAL A 136 -17.22 -9.26 -3.93
CA VAL A 136 -18.21 -10.03 -4.70
C VAL A 136 -18.69 -11.20 -3.87
N GLU A 137 -19.96 -11.17 -3.45
CA GLU A 137 -20.56 -12.26 -2.66
C GLU A 137 -20.88 -13.49 -3.53
N PRO A 138 -20.43 -14.70 -3.14
CA PRO A 138 -20.88 -15.95 -3.75
C PRO A 138 -22.41 -16.05 -3.69
N GLY A 139 -23.06 -16.27 -4.84
CA GLY A 139 -24.52 -16.35 -4.95
C GLY A 139 -25.23 -15.02 -5.24
N LYS A 140 -24.54 -13.88 -5.19
CA LYS A 140 -25.06 -12.56 -5.61
C LYS A 140 -24.08 -11.80 -6.50
N VAL A 141 -23.39 -12.52 -7.38
CA VAL A 141 -22.31 -12.00 -8.22
C VAL A 141 -22.76 -10.77 -9.02
N LEU A 142 -23.88 -10.87 -9.76
CA LEU A 142 -24.38 -9.78 -10.59
C LEU A 142 -24.73 -8.52 -9.79
N LEU A 143 -25.42 -8.68 -8.65
CA LEU A 143 -25.78 -7.54 -7.79
C LEU A 143 -24.54 -6.90 -7.16
N SER A 144 -23.56 -7.71 -6.75
CA SER A 144 -22.31 -7.23 -6.17
C SER A 144 -21.49 -6.45 -7.20
N GLN A 145 -21.35 -6.99 -8.42
CA GLN A 145 -20.65 -6.32 -9.51
C GLN A 145 -21.35 -5.03 -9.95
N GLN A 146 -22.69 -5.00 -10.00
CA GLN A 146 -23.45 -3.78 -10.26
C GLN A 146 -23.24 -2.72 -9.17
N LYS A 147 -23.24 -3.12 -7.90
CA LYS A 147 -22.92 -2.23 -6.76
C LYS A 147 -21.52 -1.65 -6.90
N ILE A 148 -20.51 -2.50 -7.15
CA ILE A 148 -19.11 -2.10 -7.31
C ILE A 148 -18.97 -1.14 -8.49
N ALA A 149 -19.53 -1.48 -9.65
CA ALA A 149 -19.49 -0.63 -10.84
C ALA A 149 -20.08 0.76 -10.55
N LYS A 150 -21.24 0.81 -9.88
CA LYS A 150 -21.88 2.06 -9.47
C LYS A 150 -20.99 2.89 -8.54
N ILE A 151 -20.34 2.28 -7.55
CA ILE A 151 -19.40 2.98 -6.65
C ILE A 151 -18.25 3.59 -7.45
N CYS A 152 -17.63 2.80 -8.34
CA CYS A 152 -16.52 3.25 -9.19
C CYS A 152 -16.96 4.38 -10.16
N ASP A 153 -18.16 4.30 -10.74
CA ASP A 153 -18.70 5.33 -11.64
C ASP A 153 -18.95 6.65 -10.88
N ILE A 154 -19.51 6.57 -9.67
CA ILE A 154 -19.74 7.74 -8.82
C ILE A 154 -18.41 8.34 -8.38
N PHE A 155 -17.40 7.53 -8.02
CA PHE A 155 -16.08 8.05 -7.70
C PHE A 155 -15.46 8.76 -8.90
N SER A 156 -15.50 8.14 -10.08
CA SER A 156 -14.92 8.71 -11.32
C SER A 156 -15.51 10.06 -11.69
N SER A 157 -16.81 10.28 -11.41
CA SER A 157 -17.53 11.54 -11.63
C SER A 157 -17.51 12.51 -10.44
N SER A 158 -16.94 12.09 -9.30
CA SER A 158 -16.81 12.95 -8.12
C SER A 158 -15.71 13.98 -8.30
N GLN A 159 -15.71 15.01 -7.44
CA GLN A 159 -14.64 16.02 -7.41
C GLN A 159 -13.25 15.39 -7.23
N LEU A 160 -13.12 14.40 -6.34
CA LEU A 160 -11.86 13.69 -6.10
C LEU A 160 -11.40 12.89 -7.33
N GLY A 161 -12.32 12.17 -7.99
CA GLY A 161 -12.01 11.39 -9.18
C GLY A 161 -11.69 12.25 -10.41
N THR A 162 -12.38 13.38 -10.55
CA THR A 162 -12.13 14.34 -11.64
C THR A 162 -10.76 15.01 -11.45
N ALA A 163 -10.46 15.51 -10.24
CA ALA A 163 -9.16 16.09 -9.92
C ALA A 163 -8.01 15.09 -10.12
N LEU A 164 -8.21 13.83 -9.73
CA LEU A 164 -7.24 12.76 -10.00
C LEU A 164 -7.01 12.56 -11.50
N SER A 165 -8.07 12.57 -12.31
CA SER A 165 -7.97 12.40 -13.76
C SER A 165 -7.24 13.58 -14.41
N GLU A 166 -7.51 14.80 -13.95
CA GLU A 166 -6.81 16.01 -14.39
C GLU A 166 -5.32 15.95 -14.05
N ASP A 167 -4.97 15.60 -12.81
CA ASP A 167 -3.58 15.44 -12.35
C ASP A 167 -2.82 14.37 -13.15
N LEU A 168 -3.49 13.27 -13.53
CA LEU A 168 -2.89 12.22 -14.36
C LEU A 168 -2.64 12.73 -15.79
N MET A 169 -3.59 13.49 -16.36
CA MET A 169 -3.45 14.07 -17.71
C MET A 169 -2.34 15.13 -17.77
N SER A 170 -2.22 16.01 -16.77
CA SER A 170 -1.16 17.03 -16.73
C SER A 170 0.24 16.40 -16.64
N ASN A 171 0.37 15.31 -15.89
CA ASN A 171 1.65 14.61 -15.74
C ASN A 171 2.07 13.82 -16.98
N GLN A 172 1.12 13.22 -17.73
CA GLN A 172 1.44 12.54 -19.00
C GLN A 172 1.93 13.50 -20.09
N ASN A 173 1.36 14.72 -20.15
CA ASN A 173 1.82 15.74 -21.10
C ASN A 173 3.23 16.26 -20.78
N SER A 174 3.61 16.27 -19.50
CA SER A 174 4.94 16.70 -19.05
C SER A 174 6.02 15.66 -19.36
N GLN A 175 5.72 14.36 -19.23
CA GLN A 175 6.68 13.28 -19.54
C GLN A 175 6.97 13.09 -21.04
N SER A 176 6.07 13.56 -21.92
CA SER A 176 6.23 13.47 -23.37
C SER A 176 7.26 14.45 -23.96
N GLN A 177 7.72 15.45 -23.20
CA GLN A 177 8.76 16.38 -23.64
C GLN A 177 10.18 15.99 -23.16
N ASP A 178 10.32 15.30 -22.03
CA ASP A 178 11.64 14.96 -21.45
C ASP A 178 12.23 13.62 -21.92
N THR A 179 11.47 12.78 -22.62
CA THR A 179 11.93 11.44 -23.05
C THR A 179 12.90 11.44 -24.24
N SER A 180 13.22 12.61 -24.82
CA SER A 180 14.05 12.69 -26.03
C SER A 180 15.56 12.85 -25.79
N THR A 181 16.05 13.05 -24.55
CA THR A 181 17.45 13.48 -24.37
C THR A 181 18.35 12.71 -23.39
N HIS A 182 17.92 11.67 -22.66
CA HIS A 182 18.88 11.02 -21.72
C HIS A 182 18.70 9.52 -21.40
N PHE A 183 18.43 8.66 -22.39
CA PHE A 183 18.75 7.23 -22.26
C PHE A 183 19.72 6.78 -23.35
N GLN A 184 21.00 7.13 -23.18
CA GLN A 184 22.08 6.37 -23.79
C GLN A 184 22.24 5.06 -23.02
N THR A 185 21.87 3.97 -23.68
CA THR A 185 22.10 2.59 -23.25
C THR A 185 23.60 2.34 -23.03
N LYS A 186 23.99 2.05 -21.78
CA LYS A 186 25.24 1.34 -21.48
C LYS A 186 24.98 0.16 -20.55
N ASN A 187 24.97 -1.02 -21.18
CA ASN A 187 25.47 -2.33 -20.76
C ASN A 187 24.99 -2.95 -19.43
N ALA A 188 24.16 -3.99 -19.60
CA ALA A 188 24.16 -5.32 -18.97
C ALA A 188 24.49 -5.44 -17.46
N SER A 189 23.46 -5.78 -16.67
CA SER A 189 23.60 -6.34 -15.31
C SER A 189 23.81 -7.86 -15.36
N PRO A 190 24.76 -8.45 -14.58
CA PRO A 190 25.20 -9.83 -14.74
C PRO A 190 24.44 -10.89 -13.91
N TYR A 191 23.36 -10.55 -13.21
CA TYR A 191 22.73 -11.53 -12.29
C TYR A 191 21.58 -12.31 -12.97
N LYS A 192 21.88 -13.55 -13.37
CA LYS A 192 20.89 -14.61 -13.60
C LYS A 192 20.56 -15.25 -12.25
N ALA A 193 19.29 -15.18 -11.84
CA ALA A 193 18.77 -15.99 -10.74
C ALA A 193 18.75 -17.47 -11.16
N SER A 194 19.22 -18.35 -10.28
CA SER A 194 18.94 -19.79 -10.24
C SER A 194 18.23 -20.09 -8.93
#